data_AF-A0A0C2ZF93-F1
#
_entry.id   AF-A0A0C2ZF93-F1
#
_cell.length_a   1.000
_cell.length_b   1.000
_cell.length_c   1.000
_cell.angle_alpha   90.00
_cell.angle_beta   90.00
_cell.angle_gamma   90.00
#
_symmetry.space_group_name_H-M   'P 1'
#
loop_
_entity.id
_entity.type
_entity.pdbx_description
1 polymer ?
#
loop_
_entity_poly.entity_id
_entity_poly.type
_entity_poly.pdbx_seq_one_letter_code
_entity_poly.pdbx_strand_id
1 'polypeptide(L)'
;MELNTTKHDPIITLNQTQVNSSNVVLSDEIDSPLDTTFQIFYKETKTSHYNQKDSYRVAIKKGNNRFNLLIPSRYINNTLRVDLVSSIGSYTIKKFETYGMNSYGEQK
;
A
#
# COMPACT_ATOMS: atom_id res chain seq x y z
N MET A 1 -6.96 13.40 2.59
CA MET A 1 -5.87 13.99 1.76
C MET A 1 -6.33 13.98 0.31
N GLU A 2 -6.21 15.09 -0.41
CA GLU A 2 -6.50 15.14 -1.85
C GLU A 2 -5.22 14.92 -2.66
N LEU A 3 -5.34 14.13 -3.72
CA LEU A 3 -4.23 13.76 -4.60
C LEU A 3 -4.62 14.04 -6.05
N ASN A 4 -3.91 15.00 -6.63
CA ASN A 4 -4.08 15.37 -8.03
C ASN A 4 -2.95 14.74 -8.84
N THR A 5 -3.33 13.78 -9.67
CA THR A 5 -2.39 13.04 -10.51
C THR A 5 -2.42 13.66 -11.90
N THR A 6 -1.39 14.46 -12.21
CA THR A 6 -1.38 15.29 -13.42
C THR A 6 -0.44 14.77 -14.51
N LYS A 7 0.55 13.94 -14.14
CA LYS A 7 1.53 13.34 -15.07
C LYS A 7 2.28 12.12 -14.52
N HIS A 8 2.55 12.12 -13.22
CA HIS A 8 3.20 11.01 -12.52
C HIS A 8 2.31 10.53 -11.37
N ASP A 9 2.33 9.22 -11.14
CA ASP A 9 1.62 8.60 -10.03
C ASP A 9 2.16 9.16 -8.71
N PRO A 10 1.30 9.56 -7.76
CA PRO A 10 1.75 10.03 -6.48
C PRO A 10 2.33 8.84 -5.72
N ILE A 11 3.63 8.95 -5.43
CA ILE A 11 4.39 7.93 -4.73
C ILE A 11 4.43 8.28 -3.25
N ILE A 12 3.89 7.41 -2.41
CA ILE A 12 4.12 7.45 -0.96
C ILE A 12 5.21 6.45 -0.63
N THR A 13 6.28 6.92 0.01
CA THR A 13 7.32 6.04 0.54
C THR A 13 7.12 5.89 2.04
N LEU A 14 6.87 4.67 2.49
CA LEU A 14 6.83 4.36 3.92
C LEU A 14 8.26 4.03 4.36
N ASN A 15 8.89 4.99 5.03
CA ASN A 15 10.20 4.80 5.62
C ASN A 15 10.12 3.78 6.75
N GLN A 16 11.14 2.91 6.82
CA GLN A 16 11.28 1.75 7.70
C GLN A 16 10.51 1.90 9.02
N THR A 17 9.29 1.39 9.03
CA THR A 17 8.57 1.16 10.26
C THR A 17 9.17 -0.13 10.80
N GLN A 18 9.99 -0.07 11.85
CA GLN A 18 10.42 -1.29 12.51
C GLN A 18 9.20 -1.88 13.19
N VAL A 19 8.56 -2.84 12.51
CA VAL A 19 7.39 -3.52 13.06
C VAL A 19 7.83 -4.86 13.61
N ASN A 20 7.54 -5.08 14.90
CA ASN A 20 7.86 -6.32 15.61
C ASN A 20 6.84 -7.44 15.34
N SER A 21 5.83 -7.18 14.51
CA SER A 21 4.79 -8.13 14.14
C SER A 21 5.24 -9.04 12.99
N SER A 22 4.60 -10.21 12.83
CA SER A 22 4.87 -11.13 11.71
C SER A 22 4.32 -10.61 10.38
N ASN A 23 3.20 -9.88 10.46
CA ASN A 23 2.55 -9.25 9.32
C ASN A 23 2.04 -7.87 9.72
N VAL A 24 1.74 -7.05 8.71
CA VAL A 24 1.07 -5.77 8.87
C VAL A 24 -0.11 -5.73 7.91
N VAL A 25 -1.21 -5.16 8.37
CA VAL A 25 -2.35 -4.84 7.51
C VAL A 25 -2.23 -3.39 7.10
N LEU A 26 -2.14 -3.13 5.81
CA LEU A 26 -2.38 -1.80 5.25
C LEU A 26 -3.86 -1.67 4.91
N SER A 27 -4.52 -0.64 5.46
CA SER A 27 -5.92 -0.35 5.25
C SER A 27 -6.08 0.96 4.51
N ASP A 28 -6.74 0.90 3.37
CA ASP A 28 -6.91 2.02 2.45
C ASP A 28 -8.39 2.30 2.19
N GLU A 29 -8.73 3.58 2.17
CA GLU A 29 -9.99 4.08 1.64
C GLU A 29 -9.74 5.23 0.67
N ILE A 30 -10.14 5.04 -0.59
CA ILE A 30 -9.93 5.98 -1.68
C ILE A 30 -11.22 6.19 -2.48
N ASP A 31 -11.57 7.46 -2.69
CA ASP A 31 -12.54 7.83 -3.73
C ASP A 31 -11.82 8.06 -5.04
N SER A 32 -12.21 7.27 -6.04
CA SER A 32 -11.64 7.30 -7.38
C SER A 32 -12.61 7.91 -8.40
N PRO A 33 -12.16 8.82 -9.28
CA PRO A 33 -12.98 9.34 -10.37
C PRO A 33 -13.18 8.34 -11.53
N LEU A 34 -12.39 7.27 -11.59
CA LEU A 34 -12.39 6.28 -12.69
C LEU A 34 -11.91 4.87 -12.25
N ASP A 35 -12.04 3.88 -13.13
CA ASP A 35 -11.52 2.53 -12.89
C ASP A 35 -10.00 2.49 -13.11
N THR A 36 -9.23 2.13 -12.09
CA THR A 36 -7.76 2.13 -12.16
C THR A 36 -7.14 1.03 -11.29
N THR A 37 -5.82 1.04 -11.11
CA THR A 37 -5.09 0.11 -10.26
C THR A 37 -4.37 0.85 -9.15
N PHE A 38 -4.54 0.39 -7.93
CA PHE A 38 -3.68 0.69 -6.80
C PHE A 38 -2.56 -0.35 -6.74
N GLN A 39 -1.33 0.07 -6.51
CA GLN A 39 -0.17 -0.82 -6.52
C GLN A 39 0.80 -0.54 -5.37
N ILE A 40 1.30 -1.60 -4.74
CA ILE A 40 2.36 -1.50 -3.71
C ILE A 40 3.54 -2.32 -4.15
N PHE A 41 4.69 -1.68 -4.23
CA PHE A 41 5.97 -2.34 -4.45
C PHE A 41 6.68 -2.57 -3.13
N TYR A 42 7.21 -3.78 -2.98
CA TYR A 42 8.07 -4.13 -1.86
C TYR A 42 9.47 -4.49 -2.34
N LYS A 43 10.41 -4.47 -1.40
CA LYS A 43 11.77 -4.96 -1.62
C LYS A 43 11.98 -6.24 -0.82
N GLU A 44 12.54 -7.27 -1.48
CA GLU A 44 12.97 -8.49 -0.79
C GLU A 44 14.12 -8.21 0.20
N THR A 45 15.03 -7.31 -0.16
CA THR A 45 16.15 -6.87 0.68
C THR A 45 16.30 -5.36 0.66
N LYS A 46 17.04 -4.78 1.62
CA LYS A 46 17.26 -3.32 1.67
C LYS A 46 17.91 -2.76 0.39
N THR A 47 18.73 -3.56 -0.30
CA THR A 47 19.47 -3.15 -1.50
C THR A 47 18.75 -3.50 -2.80
N SER A 48 17.67 -4.29 -2.76
CA SER A 48 16.89 -4.64 -3.96
C SER A 48 16.27 -3.41 -4.63
N HIS A 49 16.13 -3.47 -5.96
CA HIS A 49 15.34 -2.53 -6.74
C HIS A 49 13.86 -2.92 -6.73
N TYR A 50 12.96 -1.94 -6.83
CA TYR A 50 11.54 -2.21 -7.07
C TYR A 50 11.35 -2.82 -8.45
N ASN A 51 10.47 -3.82 -8.52
CA ASN A 51 10.15 -4.49 -9.77
C ASN A 51 8.67 -4.92 -9.78
N GLN A 52 8.11 -5.15 -10.97
CA GLN A 52 6.68 -5.44 -11.14
C GLN A 52 6.23 -6.76 -10.51
N LYS A 53 7.10 -7.79 -10.51
CA LYS A 53 6.78 -9.09 -9.88
C LYS A 53 6.68 -8.98 -8.36
N ASP A 54 7.38 -8.02 -7.75
CA ASP A 54 7.42 -7.79 -6.31
C ASP A 54 6.43 -6.69 -5.93
N SER A 55 5.16 -6.90 -6.31
CA SER A 55 4.10 -5.95 -6.02
C SER A 55 2.72 -6.58 -5.78
N TYR A 56 1.93 -5.90 -4.95
CA TYR A 56 0.49 -6.14 -4.84
C TYR A 56 -0.24 -5.18 -5.77
N ARG A 57 -1.21 -5.70 -6.53
CA ARG A 57 -2.06 -4.92 -7.43
C ARG A 57 -3.51 -5.13 -7.05
N VAL A 58 -4.22 -4.03 -6.80
CA VAL A 58 -5.64 -4.03 -6.47
C VAL A 58 -6.36 -3.24 -7.54
N ALA A 59 -7.29 -3.90 -8.24
CA ALA A 59 -8.19 -3.19 -9.12
C ALA A 59 -9.15 -2.34 -8.28
N ILE A 60 -9.20 -1.04 -8.55
CA ILE A 60 -10.14 -0.12 -7.90
C ILE A 60 -11.12 0.43 -8.93
N LYS A 61 -12.36 0.61 -8.51
CA LYS A 61 -13.46 1.09 -9.35
C LYS A 61 -13.70 2.58 -9.16
N LYS A 62 -14.34 3.21 -10.14
CA LYS A 62 -14.91 4.55 -9.93
C LYS A 62 -15.82 4.54 -8.69
N GLY A 63 -15.68 5.56 -7.83
CA GLY A 63 -16.39 5.68 -6.56
C GLY A 63 -15.51 5.34 -5.36
N ASN A 64 -16.15 5.01 -4.23
CA ASN A 64 -15.47 4.70 -2.97
C ASN A 64 -14.97 3.25 -2.97
N ASN A 65 -13.68 3.06 -2.68
CA ASN A 65 -13.05 1.76 -2.56
C ASN A 65 -12.46 1.62 -1.16
N ARG A 66 -12.68 0.47 -0.54
CA ARG A 66 -12.13 0.09 0.76
C ARG A 66 -11.51 -1.28 0.64
N PHE A 67 -10.23 -1.39 0.98
CA PHE A 67 -9.53 -2.66 0.94
C PHE A 67 -8.43 -2.74 2.00
N ASN A 68 -8.03 -3.97 2.31
CA ASN A 68 -6.96 -4.28 3.22
C ASN A 68 -5.94 -5.17 2.52
N LEU A 69 -4.65 -4.89 2.70
CA LEU A 69 -3.55 -5.70 2.20
C LEU A 69 -2.75 -6.25 3.36
N LEU A 70 -2.60 -7.58 3.40
CA LEU A 70 -1.73 -8.26 4.35
C LEU A 70 -0.31 -8.29 3.78
N ILE A 71 0.61 -7.57 4.42
CA ILE A 71 2.00 -7.46 3.99
C ILE A 71 2.90 -8.16 5.02
N PRO A 72 3.68 -9.18 4.59
CA PRO A 72 4.68 -9.81 5.46
C PRO A 72 5.68 -8.79 6.02
N SER A 73 6.01 -8.88 7.30
CA SER A 73 6.86 -7.88 7.96
C SER A 73 8.28 -7.81 7.39
N ARG A 74 8.79 -8.90 6.83
CA ARG A 74 10.08 -8.94 6.11
C ARG A 74 10.17 -7.90 4.98
N TYR A 75 9.03 -7.49 4.41
CA TYR A 75 8.95 -6.50 3.35
C TYR A 75 8.75 -5.08 3.87
N ILE A 76 8.05 -4.91 4.99
CA ILE A 76 7.82 -3.61 5.65
C ILE A 76 9.02 -3.10 6.41
N ASN A 77 9.84 -4.02 6.92
CA ASN A 77 11.12 -3.66 7.52
C ASN A 77 12.14 -3.19 6.46
N ASN A 78 11.79 -3.31 5.17
CA ASN A 78 12.41 -2.60 4.06
C ASN A 78 11.53 -1.41 3.63
N THR A 79 12.04 -0.53 2.77
CA THR A 79 11.23 0.58 2.25
C THR A 79 10.10 0.05 1.36
N LEU A 80 8.87 0.47 1.63
CA LEU A 80 7.73 0.26 0.73
C LEU A 80 7.50 1.49 -0.15
N ARG A 81 7.16 1.24 -1.41
CA ARG A 81 6.69 2.25 -2.36
C ARG A 81 5.23 1.96 -2.66
N VAL A 82 4.36 2.92 -2.38
CA VAL A 82 2.94 2.86 -2.69
C VAL A 82 2.65 3.79 -3.86
N ASP A 83 2.18 3.20 -4.94
CA ASP A 83 1.66 3.87 -6.13
C ASP A 83 0.14 3.83 -6.03
N LEU A 84 -0.41 4.93 -5.54
CA LEU A 84 -1.81 4.96 -5.13
C LEU A 84 -2.76 4.70 -6.30
N VAL A 85 -2.43 5.21 -7.48
CA VAL A 85 -3.25 5.13 -8.70
C VAL A 85 -2.35 5.24 -9.92
N SER A 86 -2.75 4.62 -11.04
CA SER A 86 -1.98 4.58 -12.30
C SER A 86 -2.63 5.37 -13.43
N SER A 87 -3.48 6.35 -13.11
CA SER A 87 -4.28 7.09 -14.11
C SER A 87 -4.55 8.51 -13.66
N ILE A 88 -4.48 9.46 -14.61
CA ILE A 88 -4.69 10.89 -14.37
C ILE A 88 -6.10 11.15 -13.82
N GLY A 89 -6.18 11.96 -12.77
CA GLY A 89 -7.42 12.31 -12.07
C GLY A 89 -7.19 12.91 -10.69
N SER A 90 -8.28 13.42 -10.11
CA SER A 90 -8.33 13.93 -8.73
C SER A 90 -8.95 12.87 -7.83
N TYR A 91 -8.18 12.41 -6.85
CA TYR A 91 -8.55 11.33 -5.94
C TYR A 91 -8.57 11.85 -4.51
N THR A 92 -9.44 11.29 -3.69
CA THR A 92 -9.50 11.62 -2.26
C THR A 92 -9.16 10.38 -1.45
N ILE A 93 -8.02 10.42 -0.76
CA ILE A 93 -7.69 9.43 0.25
C ILE A 93 -8.37 9.83 1.55
N LYS A 94 -9.29 8.97 1.98
CA LYS A 94 -10.00 9.08 3.25
C LYS A 94 -9.24 8.40 4.37
N LYS A 95 -8.58 7.28 4.07
CA LYS A 95 -7.84 6.48 5.04
C LYS A 95 -6.60 5.86 4.41
N PHE A 96 -5.48 5.90 5.14
CA PHE A 96 -4.24 5.21 4.82
C PHE A 96 -3.56 4.86 6.16
N GLU A 97 -3.72 3.61 6.61
CA GLU A 97 -3.31 3.20 7.96
C GLU A 97 -2.63 1.84 7.95
N THR A 98 -1.63 1.66 8.83
CA THR A 98 -0.94 0.38 9.02
C THR A 98 -1.19 -0.17 10.42
N TYR A 99 -1.44 -1.46 10.53
CA TYR A 99 -1.64 -2.15 11.80
C TYR A 99 -0.71 -3.35 11.90
N GLY A 100 0.12 -3.40 12.94
CA GLY A 100 0.91 -4.59 13.25
C GLY A 100 0.01 -5.73 13.72
N MET A 101 0.09 -6.90 13.08
CA MET A 101 -0.58 -8.11 13.55
C MET A 101 0.38 -8.97 14.38
N ASN A 102 0.29 -8.84 15.69
CA ASN A 102 0.92 -9.82 16.56
C ASN A 102 0.14 -11.13 16.42
N SER A 103 0.85 -12.24 16.24
CA SER A 103 0.24 -13.58 16.31
C SER A 103 -0.49 -13.69 17.64
N TYR A 104 -1.80 -13.94 17.60
CA TYR A 104 -2.52 -14.43 18.76
C TYR A 104 -1.77 -15.69 19.22
N GLY A 105 -1.28 -15.67 20.45
CA GLY A 105 -0.62 -16.83 21.03
C GLY A 105 -1.54 -18.03 20.89
N GLU A 106 -0.97 -19.15 20.46
CA GLU A 106 -1.60 -20.45 20.69
C GLU A 106 -1.95 -20.52 22.19
N GLN A 107 -3.23 -20.47 22.51
CA GLN A 107 -3.69 -20.87 23.82
C GLN A 107 -3.35 -22.35 23.95
N LYS A 108 -2.29 -22.64 24.71
CA LYS A 108 -2.05 -23.98 25.25
C LYS A 108 -3.07 -24.29 26.33
#